data_AF-A0A352EZZ3-F1
#
_entry.id   AF-A0A352EZZ3-F1
#
_cell.length_a   1.000
_cell.length_b   1.000
_cell.length_c   1.000
_cell.angle_alpha   90.00
_cell.angle_beta   90.00
_cell.angle_gamma   90.00
#
_symmetry.space_group_name_H-M   'P 1'
#
loop_
_entity.id
_entity.type
_entity.pdbx_description
1 polymer ?
#
loop_
_entity_poly.entity_id
_entity_poly.type
_entity_poly.pdbx_seq_one_letter_code
_entity_poly.pdbx_strand_id
1 'polypeptide(L)'
;MNDNGLNLDDVVAILARTPASLTALLEGLPDTWVTATEGNDTWSPYVVIGHLIHGERTDWIPRARHILAGETRPFDSFDRTAQFTESHGDSLAELLTRFASLRRDNIATLVGMNLTSEDLSRTGLHPEFGEVTLAQLLATWVVHDLDHIGQIARTMAKVYVDAVGPWSAYLSILQDRQGK
;
A
#
# COMPACT_ATOMS: atom_id res chain seq x y z
N MET A 1 9.21 17.45 23.44
CA MET A 1 8.55 17.42 22.13
C MET A 1 9.44 16.57 21.27
N ASN A 2 9.03 15.34 20.97
CA ASN A 2 9.94 14.36 20.39
C ASN A 2 10.31 14.78 18.97
N ASP A 3 11.59 14.99 18.76
CA ASP A 3 12.27 15.13 17.48
C ASP A 3 12.31 13.77 16.76
N ASN A 4 11.16 13.10 16.64
CA ASN A 4 11.08 11.85 15.88
C ASN A 4 10.82 12.19 14.42
N GLY A 5 11.83 12.79 13.78
CA GLY A 5 11.90 12.85 12.32
C GLY A 5 11.78 11.44 11.72
N LEU A 6 11.20 11.35 10.52
CA LEU A 6 11.10 10.09 9.79
C LEU A 6 12.51 9.51 9.55
N ASN A 7 12.74 8.26 9.97
CA ASN A 7 13.97 7.55 9.67
C ASN A 7 13.81 6.75 8.36
N LEU A 8 14.66 7.03 7.37
CA LEU A 8 14.63 6.36 6.06
C LEU A 8 14.99 4.87 6.12
N ASP A 9 15.87 4.48 7.03
CA ASP A 9 16.23 3.06 7.18
C ASP A 9 15.02 2.24 7.65
N ASP A 10 14.21 2.82 8.56
CA ASP A 10 12.98 2.18 9.04
C ASP A 10 11.90 2.13 7.94
N VAL A 11 11.80 3.18 7.13
CA VAL A 11 10.91 3.20 5.94
C VAL A 11 11.28 2.08 4.98
N VAL A 12 12.55 2.01 4.58
CA VAL A 12 13.07 0.99 3.65
C VAL A 12 12.88 -0.40 4.25
N ALA A 13 13.09 -0.57 5.56
CA ALA A 13 12.96 -1.86 6.22
C ALA A 13 11.55 -2.45 6.07
N ILE A 14 10.48 -1.66 6.22
CA ILE A 14 9.12 -2.15 6.03
C ILE A 14 8.82 -2.35 4.54
N LEU A 15 9.08 -1.35 3.70
CA LEU A 15 8.77 -1.39 2.27
C LEU A 15 9.45 -2.57 1.55
N ALA A 16 10.69 -2.92 1.93
CA ALA A 16 11.43 -4.04 1.34
C ALA A 16 10.83 -5.40 1.69
N ARG A 17 10.09 -5.51 2.80
CA ARG A 17 9.52 -6.78 3.29
C ARG A 17 8.14 -7.06 2.70
N THR A 18 7.35 -6.02 2.39
CA THR A 18 5.96 -6.19 1.96
C THR A 18 5.79 -7.17 0.79
N PRO A 19 6.57 -7.11 -0.32
CA PRO A 19 6.35 -8.04 -1.42
C PRO A 19 6.58 -9.50 -1.05
N ALA A 20 7.63 -9.80 -0.28
CA ALA A 20 7.95 -11.15 0.16
C ALA A 20 6.90 -11.68 1.16
N SER A 21 6.44 -10.84 2.07
CA SER A 21 5.37 -11.18 3.03
C SER A 21 4.07 -11.52 2.31
N LEU A 22 3.66 -10.72 1.33
CA LEU A 22 2.44 -10.95 0.55
C LEU A 22 2.56 -12.17 -0.36
N THR A 23 3.73 -12.38 -0.97
CA THR A 23 3.99 -13.58 -1.77
C THR A 23 3.86 -14.84 -0.93
N ALA A 24 4.55 -14.89 0.22
CA ALA A 24 4.50 -16.03 1.12
C ALA A 24 3.09 -16.33 1.66
N LEU A 25 2.26 -15.30 1.83
CA LEU A 25 0.88 -15.45 2.29
C LEU A 25 -0.07 -15.93 1.18
N LEU A 26 0.07 -15.43 -0.05
CA LEU A 26 -0.96 -15.54 -1.09
C LEU A 26 -0.64 -16.54 -2.20
N GLU A 27 0.63 -16.79 -2.48
CA GLU A 27 1.03 -17.61 -3.63
C GLU A 27 0.53 -19.06 -3.49
N GLY A 28 -0.11 -19.58 -4.54
CA GLY A 28 -0.61 -20.95 -4.59
C GLY A 28 -1.85 -21.23 -3.73
N LEU A 29 -2.43 -20.21 -3.08
CA LEU A 29 -3.70 -20.38 -2.38
C LEU A 29 -4.87 -20.65 -3.36
N PRO A 30 -5.87 -21.44 -2.95
CA PRO A 30 -7.11 -21.58 -3.70
C PRO A 30 -7.84 -20.23 -3.90
N ASP A 31 -8.55 -20.10 -5.03
CA ASP A 31 -9.28 -18.89 -5.42
C ASP A 31 -10.15 -18.31 -4.29
N THR A 32 -10.80 -19.17 -3.50
CA THR A 32 -11.66 -18.75 -2.38
C THR A 32 -10.99 -17.79 -1.40
N TRP A 33 -9.66 -17.83 -1.25
CA TRP A 33 -8.92 -16.95 -0.36
C TRP A 33 -8.54 -15.63 -1.03
N VAL A 34 -8.16 -15.69 -2.30
CA VAL A 34 -7.60 -14.56 -3.03
C VAL A 34 -8.68 -13.72 -3.73
N THR A 35 -9.90 -14.24 -3.83
CA THR A 35 -11.09 -13.53 -4.31
C THR A 35 -12.06 -13.14 -3.19
N ALA A 36 -11.79 -13.50 -1.93
CA ALA A 36 -12.62 -13.13 -0.78
C ALA A 36 -12.68 -11.62 -0.59
N THR A 37 -13.81 -11.09 -0.12
CA THR A 37 -14.01 -9.67 0.15
C THR A 37 -14.63 -9.44 1.53
N GLU A 38 -14.68 -8.20 2.00
CA GLU A 38 -15.38 -7.79 3.24
C GLU A 38 -16.86 -7.42 2.98
N GLY A 39 -17.42 -7.81 1.83
CA GLY A 39 -18.78 -7.47 1.41
C GLY A 39 -18.82 -6.77 0.05
N ASN A 40 -20.01 -6.28 -0.34
CA ASN A 40 -20.21 -5.60 -1.61
C ASN A 40 -19.28 -4.38 -1.74
N ASP A 41 -18.78 -4.16 -2.95
CA ASP A 41 -17.92 -3.02 -3.31
C ASP A 41 -16.58 -2.93 -2.54
N THR A 42 -16.16 -4.01 -1.86
CA THR A 42 -14.85 -4.10 -1.21
C THR A 42 -13.86 -4.91 -2.05
N TRP A 43 -12.57 -4.68 -1.83
CA TRP A 43 -11.51 -5.30 -2.63
C TRP A 43 -11.05 -6.63 -2.06
N SER A 44 -10.82 -7.59 -2.95
CA SER A 44 -10.18 -8.86 -2.62
C SER A 44 -8.66 -8.73 -2.56
N PRO A 45 -7.93 -9.72 -2.01
CA PRO A 45 -6.47 -9.74 -2.08
C PRO A 45 -5.94 -9.53 -3.49
N TYR A 46 -6.53 -10.16 -4.52
CA TYR A 46 -6.14 -9.93 -5.91
C TYR A 46 -6.22 -8.44 -6.30
N VAL A 47 -7.36 -7.79 -6.01
CA VAL A 47 -7.58 -6.38 -6.35
C VAL A 47 -6.64 -5.48 -5.56
N VAL A 48 -6.37 -5.79 -4.29
CA VAL A 48 -5.42 -5.06 -3.46
C VAL A 48 -3.99 -5.13 -4.03
N ILE A 49 -3.53 -6.29 -4.49
CA ILE A 49 -2.20 -6.40 -5.13
C ILE A 49 -2.13 -5.52 -6.39
N GLY A 50 -3.17 -5.53 -7.23
CA GLY A 50 -3.26 -4.66 -8.39
C GLY A 50 -3.19 -3.17 -8.03
N HIS A 51 -3.86 -2.76 -6.95
CA HIS A 51 -3.82 -1.39 -6.43
C HIS A 51 -2.44 -0.99 -5.91
N LEU A 52 -1.75 -1.88 -5.18
CA LEU A 52 -0.38 -1.63 -4.72
C LEU A 52 0.58 -1.43 -5.92
N ILE A 53 0.42 -2.23 -6.99
CA ILE A 53 1.20 -2.08 -8.23
C ILE A 53 0.95 -0.71 -8.87
N HIS A 54 -0.30 -0.26 -8.94
CA HIS A 54 -0.61 1.07 -9.46
C HIS A 54 0.07 2.17 -8.61
N GLY A 55 -0.01 2.05 -7.27
CA GLY A 55 0.68 2.91 -6.32
C GLY A 55 2.20 3.02 -6.57
N GLU A 56 2.86 1.89 -6.81
CA GLU A 56 4.30 1.89 -7.15
C GLU A 56 4.63 2.69 -8.42
N ARG A 57 3.70 2.74 -9.40
CA ARG A 57 3.94 3.38 -10.68
C ARG A 57 3.61 4.87 -10.67
N THR A 58 2.57 5.26 -9.94
CA THR A 58 1.95 6.59 -10.08
C THR A 58 2.01 7.45 -8.83
N ASP A 59 2.16 6.86 -7.65
CA ASP A 59 2.02 7.58 -6.38
C ASP A 59 3.39 7.98 -5.81
N TRP A 60 4.14 7.01 -5.30
CA TRP A 60 5.20 7.27 -4.31
C TRP A 60 6.42 8.01 -4.86
N ILE A 61 7.15 7.36 -5.77
CA ILE A 61 8.37 7.94 -6.36
C ILE A 61 8.06 9.13 -7.28
N PRO A 62 7.00 9.11 -8.12
CA PRO A 62 6.60 10.29 -8.89
C PRO A 62 6.32 11.51 -8.00
N ARG A 63 5.57 11.37 -6.91
CA ARG A 63 5.28 12.50 -6.00
C ARG A 63 6.49 12.93 -5.20
N ALA A 64 7.37 11.99 -4.80
CA ALA A 64 8.63 12.34 -4.17
C ALA A 64 9.48 13.24 -5.08
N ARG A 65 9.60 12.88 -6.37
CA ARG A 65 10.29 13.71 -7.37
C ARG A 65 9.61 15.06 -7.56
N HIS A 66 8.29 15.11 -7.59
CA HIS A 66 7.52 16.36 -7.71
C HIS A 66 7.80 17.33 -6.55
N ILE A 67 7.77 16.84 -5.31
CA ILE A 67 8.09 17.62 -4.11
C ILE A 67 9.56 18.09 -4.16
N LEU A 68 10.48 17.21 -4.54
CA LEU A 68 11.91 17.54 -4.67
C LEU A 68 12.24 18.45 -5.86
N ALA A 69 11.35 18.58 -6.84
CA ALA A 69 11.49 19.57 -7.90
C ALA A 69 11.01 20.97 -7.45
N GLY A 70 10.26 21.06 -6.35
CA GLY A 70 9.68 22.31 -5.87
C GLY A 70 8.56 22.82 -6.78
N GLU A 71 7.84 21.91 -7.44
CA GLU A 71 6.73 22.28 -8.32
C GLU A 71 5.59 22.92 -7.53
N THR A 72 5.07 24.04 -8.04
CA THR A 72 3.99 24.80 -7.39
C THR A 72 2.60 24.32 -7.78
N ARG A 73 2.48 23.47 -8.81
CA ARG A 73 1.22 22.83 -9.17
C ARG A 73 0.96 21.62 -8.26
N PRO A 74 -0.30 21.25 -8.02
CA PRO A 74 -0.60 19.98 -7.37
C PRO A 74 -0.06 18.79 -8.17
N PHE A 75 0.31 17.71 -7.48
CA PHE A 75 0.56 16.43 -8.14
C PHE A 75 -0.75 15.82 -8.64
N ASP A 76 -0.65 14.92 -9.63
CA ASP A 76 -1.80 14.32 -10.28
C ASP A 76 -2.63 13.49 -9.30
N SER A 77 -3.96 13.54 -9.49
CA SER A 77 -4.90 12.73 -8.71
C SER A 77 -4.65 11.25 -8.95
N PHE A 78 -4.75 10.47 -7.87
CA PHE A 78 -4.59 9.03 -7.93
C PHE A 78 -5.86 8.36 -8.50
N ASP A 79 -5.71 7.50 -9.51
CA ASP A 79 -6.82 6.71 -10.02
C ASP A 79 -7.08 5.52 -9.07
N ARG A 80 -8.16 5.64 -8.29
CA ARG A 80 -8.57 4.65 -7.29
C ARG A 80 -9.15 3.36 -7.89
N THR A 81 -9.29 3.30 -9.22
CA THR A 81 -9.91 2.19 -9.95
C THR A 81 -9.02 1.57 -11.01
N ALA A 82 -7.83 2.12 -11.26
CA ALA A 82 -6.91 1.67 -12.31
C ALA A 82 -6.61 0.17 -12.25
N GLN A 83 -6.52 -0.40 -11.04
CA GLN A 83 -6.26 -1.82 -10.82
C GLN A 83 -7.24 -2.76 -11.54
N PHE A 84 -8.51 -2.35 -11.71
CA PHE A 84 -9.52 -3.17 -12.38
C PHE A 84 -9.27 -3.30 -13.89
N THR A 85 -8.57 -2.34 -14.48
CA THR A 85 -8.17 -2.38 -15.90
C THR A 85 -6.73 -2.86 -16.06
N GLU A 86 -5.79 -2.32 -15.27
CA GLU A 86 -4.36 -2.61 -15.40
C GLU A 86 -3.97 -4.04 -15.02
N SER A 87 -4.73 -4.67 -14.13
CA SER A 87 -4.49 -6.05 -13.69
C SER A 87 -5.37 -7.07 -14.42
N HIS A 88 -6.17 -6.65 -15.40
CA HIS A 88 -7.12 -7.54 -16.05
C HIS A 88 -6.40 -8.59 -16.91
N GLY A 89 -6.62 -9.87 -16.60
CA GLY A 89 -6.09 -11.00 -17.36
C GLY A 89 -4.73 -11.52 -16.88
N ASP A 90 -4.08 -10.83 -15.92
CA ASP A 90 -2.89 -11.33 -15.25
C ASP A 90 -3.27 -12.38 -14.19
N SER A 91 -2.39 -13.35 -13.93
CA SER A 91 -2.50 -14.22 -12.76
C SER A 91 -1.98 -13.52 -11.49
N LEU A 92 -2.44 -13.97 -10.32
CA LEU A 92 -1.95 -13.43 -9.04
C LEU A 92 -0.42 -13.56 -8.89
N ALA A 93 0.16 -14.67 -9.36
CA ALA A 93 1.60 -14.90 -9.31
C ALA A 93 2.37 -13.87 -10.16
N GLU A 94 1.85 -13.52 -11.35
CA GLU A 94 2.41 -12.46 -12.19
C GLU A 94 2.32 -11.09 -11.51
N LEU A 95 1.20 -10.79 -10.87
CA LEU A 95 1.03 -9.54 -10.12
C LEU A 95 2.00 -9.46 -8.92
N LEU A 96 2.13 -10.52 -8.12
CA LEU A 96 3.08 -10.58 -7.01
C LEU A 96 4.54 -10.36 -7.49
N THR A 97 4.90 -11.01 -8.60
CA THR A 97 6.22 -10.85 -9.22
C THR A 97 6.45 -9.41 -9.70
N ARG A 98 5.44 -8.81 -10.35
CA ARG A 98 5.48 -7.43 -10.84
C ARG A 98 5.62 -6.45 -9.68
N PHE A 99 4.82 -6.61 -8.62
CA PHE A 99 4.89 -5.79 -7.42
C PHE A 99 6.28 -5.86 -6.77
N ALA A 100 6.82 -7.07 -6.60
CA ALA A 100 8.15 -7.26 -6.04
C ALA A 100 9.24 -6.58 -6.88
N SER A 101 9.14 -6.63 -8.21
CA SER A 101 10.09 -5.95 -9.08
C SER A 101 10.01 -4.43 -8.94
N LEU A 102 8.81 -3.87 -9.07
CA LEU A 102 8.59 -2.42 -8.95
C LEU A 102 9.05 -1.89 -7.59
N ARG A 103 8.73 -2.62 -6.51
CA ARG A 103 9.15 -2.23 -5.16
C ARG A 103 10.66 -2.18 -5.01
N ARG A 104 11.39 -3.17 -5.52
CA ARG A 104 12.87 -3.14 -5.48
C ARG A 104 13.41 -1.92 -6.22
N ASP A 105 12.89 -1.65 -7.41
CA ASP A 105 13.37 -0.55 -8.26
C ASP A 105 13.07 0.81 -7.63
N ASN A 106 11.89 0.95 -7.02
CA ASN A 106 11.48 2.15 -6.31
C ASN A 106 12.26 2.37 -5.01
N ILE A 107 12.55 1.32 -4.24
CA ILE A 107 13.44 1.41 -3.07
C ILE A 107 14.85 1.81 -3.49
N ALA A 108 15.40 1.19 -4.54
CA ALA A 108 16.72 1.56 -5.05
C ALA A 108 16.75 3.04 -5.48
N THR A 109 15.67 3.51 -6.11
CA THR A 109 15.50 4.92 -6.44
C THR A 109 15.47 5.79 -5.19
N LEU A 110 14.64 5.47 -4.20
CA LEU A 110 14.52 6.22 -2.94
C LEU A 110 15.87 6.34 -2.22
N VAL A 111 16.59 5.23 -2.07
CA VAL A 111 17.92 5.20 -1.46
C VAL A 111 18.90 6.06 -2.27
N GLY A 112 18.86 5.94 -3.60
CA GLY A 112 19.69 6.72 -4.51
C GLY A 112 19.42 8.24 -4.50
N MET A 113 18.28 8.69 -3.97
CA MET A 113 18.00 10.12 -3.80
C MET A 113 18.86 10.77 -2.70
N ASN A 114 19.47 9.99 -1.79
CA ASN A 114 20.33 10.47 -0.70
C ASN A 114 19.71 11.65 0.09
N LEU A 115 18.44 11.50 0.46
CA LEU A 115 17.65 12.58 1.07
C LEU A 115 18.22 13.03 2.41
N THR A 116 18.24 14.34 2.62
CA THR A 116 18.60 14.98 3.88
C THR A 116 17.37 15.33 4.72
N SER A 117 17.56 15.72 5.97
CA SER A 117 16.47 16.25 6.82
C SER A 117 15.80 17.50 6.23
N GLU A 118 16.55 18.32 5.48
CA GLU A 118 16.01 19.47 4.76
C GLU A 118 15.11 19.02 3.62
N ASP A 119 15.53 18.03 2.83
CA ASP A 119 14.70 17.44 1.76
C ASP A 119 13.40 16.87 2.30
N LEU A 120 13.45 16.17 3.43
CA LEU A 120 12.26 15.61 4.09
C LEU A 120 11.25 16.68 4.54
N SER A 121 11.73 17.91 4.78
CA SER A 121 10.93 19.06 5.18
C SER A 121 10.34 19.82 3.98
N ARG A 122 10.76 19.50 2.75
CA ARG A 122 10.24 20.15 1.55
C ARG A 122 8.77 19.81 1.34
N THR A 123 8.05 20.77 0.79
CA THR A 123 6.61 20.71 0.60
C THR A 123 6.23 20.57 -0.88
N GLY A 124 5.07 19.96 -1.11
CA GLY A 124 4.35 20.01 -2.37
C GLY A 124 2.85 20.10 -2.12
N LEU A 125 2.06 20.24 -3.18
CA LEU A 125 0.62 20.41 -3.08
C LEU A 125 -0.13 19.11 -3.45
N HIS A 126 -0.86 18.55 -2.50
CA HIS A 126 -1.85 17.51 -2.72
C HIS A 126 -3.15 18.12 -3.25
N PRO A 127 -3.80 17.54 -4.28
CA PRO A 127 -5.01 18.11 -4.88
C PRO A 127 -6.17 18.30 -3.90
N GLU A 128 -6.28 17.42 -2.88
CA GLU A 128 -7.32 17.50 -1.84
C GLU A 128 -6.85 18.07 -0.49
N PHE A 129 -5.61 17.82 -0.07
CA PHE A 129 -5.15 18.15 1.28
C PHE A 129 -4.39 19.48 1.36
N GLY A 130 -4.05 20.07 0.20
CA GLY A 130 -3.18 21.23 0.14
C GLY A 130 -1.73 20.85 0.43
N GLU A 131 -1.03 21.66 1.20
CA GLU A 131 0.40 21.47 1.45
C GLU A 131 0.68 20.19 2.26
N VAL A 132 1.63 19.37 1.78
CA VAL A 132 2.16 18.19 2.48
C VAL A 132 3.67 18.13 2.33
N THR A 133 4.35 17.46 3.27
CA THR A 133 5.81 17.29 3.24
C THR A 133 6.25 15.97 2.59
N LEU A 134 7.50 15.91 2.14
CA LEU A 134 8.11 14.65 1.68
C LEU A 134 8.13 13.58 2.78
N ALA A 135 8.41 13.96 4.03
CA ALA A 135 8.33 13.04 5.16
C ALA A 135 6.93 12.43 5.33
N GLN A 136 5.87 13.23 5.18
CA GLN A 136 4.49 12.73 5.27
C GLN A 136 4.17 11.76 4.14
N LEU A 137 4.62 12.04 2.91
CA LEU A 137 4.45 11.13 1.78
C LEU A 137 5.11 9.76 2.04
N LEU A 138 6.37 9.75 2.47
CA LEU A 138 7.11 8.52 2.71
C LEU A 138 6.58 7.72 3.91
N ALA A 139 6.17 8.42 4.99
CA ALA A 139 5.46 7.77 6.09
C ALA A 139 4.13 7.15 5.62
N THR A 140 3.41 7.85 4.75
CA THR A 140 2.14 7.36 4.18
C THR A 140 2.36 6.10 3.35
N TRP A 141 3.43 6.01 2.56
CA TRP A 141 3.75 4.81 1.79
C TRP A 141 3.88 3.57 2.68
N VAL A 142 4.59 3.70 3.81
CA VAL A 142 4.73 2.60 4.80
C VAL A 142 3.37 2.22 5.40
N VAL A 143 2.61 3.22 5.84
CA VAL A 143 1.31 2.98 6.49
C VAL A 143 0.27 2.44 5.49
N HIS A 144 0.35 2.82 4.23
CA HIS A 144 -0.50 2.34 3.13
C HIS A 144 -0.31 0.84 2.90
N ASP A 145 0.95 0.39 2.81
CA ASP A 145 1.28 -1.04 2.76
C ASP A 145 0.65 -1.79 3.96
N LEU A 146 0.81 -1.27 5.18
CA LEU A 146 0.31 -1.91 6.39
C LEU A 146 -1.22 -1.94 6.46
N ASP A 147 -1.92 -0.89 6.03
CA ASP A 147 -3.39 -0.88 5.98
C ASP A 147 -3.91 -1.92 4.99
N HIS A 148 -3.26 -2.07 3.83
CA HIS A 148 -3.63 -3.07 2.83
C HIS A 148 -3.24 -4.50 3.22
N ILE A 149 -2.14 -4.73 3.93
CA ILE A 149 -1.86 -6.04 4.55
C ILE A 149 -2.97 -6.37 5.56
N GLY A 150 -3.39 -5.40 6.37
CA GLY A 150 -4.51 -5.57 7.29
C GLY A 150 -5.81 -5.87 6.55
N GLN A 151 -6.08 -5.23 5.42
CA GLN A 151 -7.24 -5.51 4.57
C GLN A 151 -7.21 -6.93 4.00
N ILE A 152 -6.07 -7.36 3.46
CA ILE A 152 -5.88 -8.72 2.96
C ILE A 152 -6.16 -9.75 4.07
N ALA A 153 -5.59 -9.56 5.26
CA ALA A 153 -5.82 -10.47 6.37
C ALA A 153 -7.30 -10.55 6.77
N ARG A 154 -8.02 -9.41 6.79
CA ARG A 154 -9.46 -9.38 7.12
C ARG A 154 -10.32 -10.05 6.06
N THR A 155 -10.11 -9.72 4.78
CA THR A 155 -10.84 -10.33 3.66
C THR A 155 -10.67 -11.86 3.67
N MET A 156 -9.46 -12.35 3.88
CA MET A 156 -9.18 -13.78 4.03
C MET A 156 -9.90 -14.37 5.25
N ALA A 157 -9.87 -13.71 6.40
CA ALA A 157 -10.53 -14.22 7.61
C ALA A 157 -12.05 -14.39 7.43
N LYS A 158 -12.69 -13.53 6.62
CA LYS A 158 -14.13 -13.61 6.34
C LYS A 158 -14.54 -14.88 5.59
N VAL A 159 -13.63 -15.59 4.92
CA VAL A 159 -13.91 -16.90 4.29
C VAL A 159 -14.51 -17.90 5.30
N TYR A 160 -14.11 -17.81 6.57
CA TYR A 160 -14.59 -18.70 7.63
C TYR A 160 -15.41 -17.99 8.72
N VAL A 161 -15.99 -16.82 8.43
CA VAL A 161 -16.75 -16.05 9.43
C VAL A 161 -17.87 -16.87 10.10
N ASP A 162 -18.59 -17.70 9.36
CA ASP A 162 -19.64 -18.56 9.91
C ASP A 162 -19.06 -19.84 10.54
N ALA A 163 -17.99 -20.38 9.96
CA ALA A 163 -17.38 -21.64 10.38
C ALA A 163 -16.68 -21.55 11.75
N VAL A 164 -16.20 -20.36 12.14
CA VAL A 164 -15.58 -20.14 13.46
C VAL A 164 -16.59 -20.13 14.62
N GLY A 165 -17.91 -20.15 14.36
CA GLY A 165 -18.94 -20.25 15.39
C GLY A 165 -18.78 -19.25 16.54
N PRO A 166 -18.91 -19.67 17.81
CA PRO A 166 -18.89 -18.75 18.97
C PRO A 166 -17.49 -18.16 19.26
N TRP A 167 -16.42 -18.70 18.67
CA TRP A 167 -15.07 -18.13 18.84
C TRP A 167 -14.93 -16.76 18.17
N SER A 168 -15.83 -16.41 17.24
CA SER A 168 -15.93 -15.08 16.64
C SER A 168 -15.96 -13.94 17.68
N ALA A 169 -16.52 -14.18 18.88
CA ALA A 169 -16.52 -13.21 19.97
C ALA A 169 -15.12 -12.79 20.45
N TYR A 170 -14.09 -13.59 20.19
CA TYR A 170 -12.69 -13.32 20.59
C TYR A 170 -11.79 -12.88 19.42
N LEU A 171 -12.30 -12.88 18.18
CA LEU A 171 -11.51 -12.63 16.97
C LEU A 171 -11.83 -11.25 16.41
N SER A 172 -11.09 -10.22 16.85
CA SER A 172 -11.30 -8.83 16.41
C SER A 172 -11.18 -8.63 14.89
N ILE A 173 -10.44 -9.49 14.19
CA ILE A 173 -10.30 -9.47 12.73
C ILE A 173 -11.63 -9.71 11.99
N LEU A 174 -12.60 -10.35 12.64
CA LEU A 174 -13.93 -10.62 12.08
C LEU A 174 -14.94 -9.52 12.42
N GLN A 175 -14.59 -8.58 13.29
CA GLN A 175 -15.45 -7.45 13.62
C GLN A 175 -15.34 -6.40 12.51
N ASP A 176 -16.49 -5.96 11.99
CA ASP A 176 -16.49 -4.89 10.99
C ASP A 176 -15.95 -3.61 11.62
N ARG A 177 -15.09 -2.89 10.88
CA ARG A 177 -14.68 -1.54 11.29
C ARG A 177 -15.96 -0.70 11.34
N GLN A 178 -16.34 -0.22 12.52
CA GLN A 178 -17.39 0.80 12.61
C GLN A 178 -16.94 1.97 11.73
N GLY A 179 -17.69 2.25 10.68
CA GLY A 179 -17.33 3.24 9.68
C GLY A 179 -17.02 4.59 10.33
N LYS A 180 -15.98 5.24 9.82
CA LYS A 180 -15.87 6.70 9.88
C LYS A 180 -16.48 7.27 8.62
#